data_AF-A0AAE4D608-F1
#
_entry.id   AF-A0AAE4D608-F1
#
_cell.length_a   1.000
_cell.length_b   1.000
_cell.length_c   1.000
_cell.angle_alpha   90.00
_cell.angle_beta   90.00
_cell.angle_gamma   90.00
#
_symmetry.space_group_name_H-M   'P 1'
#
loop_
_entity.id
_entity.type
_entity.pdbx_description
1 polymer ?
#
loop_
_entity_poly.entity_id
_entity_poly.type
_entity_poly.pdbx_seq_one_letter_code
_entity_poly.pdbx_strand_id
1 'polypeptide(L)' 'MTVTCKYDDGTIEAHFVAETEATDYGVPGSPTWHEVIDDTIEIQTLAILGVDVDPASLPKDLQTEILELAEDFE' A
#
# COMPACT_ATOMS: atom_id res chain seq x y z
N MET A 1 6.89 1.85 11.73
CA MET A 1 6.80 3.20 11.10
C MET A 1 5.74 3.09 10.00
N THR A 2 5.02 4.13 9.63
CA THR A 2 4.01 4.04 8.54
C THR A 2 4.51 4.75 7.30
N VAL A 3 4.39 4.10 6.15
CA VAL A 3 4.69 4.65 4.82
C VAL A 3 3.40 4.76 4.01
N THR A 4 3.40 5.61 2.99
CA THR A 4 2.24 5.83 2.13
C THR A 4 2.62 5.73 0.68
N CYS A 5 1.81 5.05 -0.12
CA CYS A 5 1.95 4.95 -1.57
C CYS A 5 0.75 5.62 -2.24
N LYS A 6 0.97 6.23 -3.41
CA LYS A 6 -0.09 6.75 -4.28
C LYS A 6 -0.02 6.07 -5.64
N TYR A 7 -1.14 5.50 -6.08
CA TYR A 7 -1.37 5.08 -7.45
C TYR A 7 -2.30 6.06 -8.16
N ASP A 8 -1.95 6.48 -9.38
CA ASP A 8 -2.79 7.32 -10.25
C ASP A 8 -2.52 7.01 -11.72
N ASP A 9 -3.53 6.50 -12.43
CA ASP A 9 -3.49 6.25 -13.88
C ASP A 9 -4.45 7.16 -14.67
N GLY A 10 -5.06 8.15 -14.01
CA GLY A 10 -6.08 9.04 -14.58
C GLY A 10 -7.50 8.44 -14.62
N THR A 11 -7.65 7.15 -14.30
CA THR A 11 -8.96 6.49 -14.14
C THR A 11 -9.19 6.12 -12.68
N ILE A 12 -8.17 5.60 -12.00
CA ILE A 12 -8.18 5.18 -10.61
C ILE A 12 -7.11 5.97 -9.88
N GLU A 13 -7.51 6.64 -8.80
CA GLU A 13 -6.61 7.25 -7.83
C GLU A 13 -6.77 6.50 -6.51
N ALA A 14 -5.70 5.86 -6.04
CA ALA A 14 -5.70 5.11 -4.79
C ALA A 14 -4.53 5.55 -3.91
N HIS A 15 -4.83 5.76 -2.63
CA HIS A 15 -3.81 6.03 -1.61
C HIS A 15 -3.77 4.86 -0.66
N PHE A 16 -2.57 4.34 -0.44
CA PHE A 16 -2.32 3.22 0.45
C PHE A 16 -1.48 3.65 1.64
N VAL A 17 -1.65 2.95 2.76
CA VAL A 17 -0.80 3.06 3.94
C VAL A 17 -0.36 1.66 4.35
N ALA A 18 0.88 1.54 4.80
CA ALA A 18 1.40 0.28 5.35
C ALA A 18 2.36 0.56 6.49
N GLU A 19 2.52 -0.41 7.39
CA GLU A 19 3.56 -0.39 8.41
C GLU A 19 4.87 -0.95 7.85
N THR A 20 5.98 -0.48 8.43
CA THR A 20 7.33 -0.98 8.16
C THR A 20 8.01 -1.41 9.43
N GLU A 21 8.81 -2.46 9.31
CA GLU A 21 9.70 -2.95 10.36
C GLU A 21 11.17 -2.78 9.96
N ALA A 22 12.03 -2.62 10.96
CA ALA A 22 13.47 -2.57 10.73
C ALA A 22 13.97 -4.00 10.54
N THR A 23 14.62 -4.25 9.42
CA THR A 23 15.18 -5.55 9.07
C THR A 23 16.68 -5.41 8.76
N ASP A 24 17.40 -6.52 8.81
CA ASP A 24 18.84 -6.59 8.54
C ASP A 24 19.23 -7.95 7.95
N TYR A 25 20.50 -8.09 7.57
CA TYR A 25 21.01 -9.34 7.00
C TYR A 25 21.32 -10.43 8.05
N GLY A 26 21.04 -10.19 9.33
CA GLY A 26 21.35 -11.09 10.44
C GLY A 26 22.85 -11.19 10.78
N VAL A 27 23.69 -10.35 10.17
CA VAL A 27 25.14 -10.36 10.35
C VAL A 27 25.63 -9.11 11.09
N PRO A 28 26.57 -9.23 12.04
CA PRO A 28 27.09 -8.09 12.79
C PRO A 28 27.69 -7.02 11.88
N GLY A 29 27.28 -5.76 12.08
CA GLY A 29 27.77 -4.62 11.30
C GLY A 29 27.13 -4.45 9.91
N SER A 30 26.09 -5.23 9.59
CA SER A 30 25.29 -4.98 8.38
C SER A 30 24.43 -3.73 8.50
N PRO A 31 24.11 -3.08 7.36
CA PRO A 31 23.11 -2.01 7.35
C PRO A 31 21.74 -2.55 7.72
N THR A 32 20.97 -1.74 8.44
CA THR A 32 19.54 -1.94 8.69
C THR A 32 18.74 -1.13 7.68
N TRP A 33 17.65 -1.68 7.17
CA TRP A 33 16.67 -0.95 6.34
C TRP A 33 15.26 -1.18 6.87
N HIS A 34 14.29 -0.43 6.34
CA HIS A 34 12.89 -0.64 6.64
C HIS A 34 12.25 -1.41 5.51
N GLU A 35 11.57 -2.51 5.83
CA GLU A 35 10.80 -3.32 4.90
C GLU A 35 9.33 -3.20 5.26
N VAL A 36 8.47 -3.20 4.23
CA VAL A 36 7.02 -3.08 4.37
C VAL A 36 6.47 -4.41 4.87
N ILE A 37 5.52 -4.34 5.80
CA ILE A 37 4.79 -5.50 6.30
C ILE A 37 3.56 -5.68 5.41
N ASP A 38 3.60 -6.63 4.48
CA ASP A 38 2.56 -6.83 3.44
C ASP A 38 1.13 -6.96 4.04
N ASP A 39 0.99 -7.66 5.17
CA ASP A 39 -0.30 -7.85 5.85
C ASP A 39 -0.90 -6.56 6.46
N THR A 40 -0.16 -5.44 6.44
CA THR A 40 -0.59 -4.14 6.97
C THR A 40 -0.96 -3.13 5.89
N ILE A 41 -0.94 -3.54 4.62
CA ILE A 41 -1.33 -2.68 3.50
C ILE A 41 -2.83 -2.43 3.54
N GLU A 42 -3.22 -1.16 3.66
CA GLU A 42 -4.61 -0.71 3.70
C GLU A 42 -4.87 0.40 2.68
N ILE A 43 -6.05 0.38 2.04
CA ILE A 43 -6.52 1.47 1.17
C ILE A 43 -7.06 2.59 2.05
N GLN A 44 -6.39 3.73 2.03
CA GLN A 44 -6.78 4.91 2.81
C GLN A 44 -7.83 5.76 2.08
N THR A 45 -7.65 5.99 0.77
CA THR A 45 -8.63 6.65 -0.09
C THR A 45 -8.65 6.03 -1.48
N LEU A 46 -9.83 6.01 -2.10
CA LEU A 46 -10.02 5.48 -3.44
C LEU A 46 -10.99 6.37 -4.22
N ALA A 47 -10.57 6.81 -5.40
CA ALA A 47 -11.42 7.49 -6.35
C ALA A 47 -11.37 6.78 -7.71
N ILE A 48 -12.54 6.55 -8.30
CA ILE A 48 -12.69 5.93 -9.61
C ILE A 48 -13.44 6.91 -10.51
N LEU A 49 -12.83 7.30 -11.63
CA LEU A 49 -13.34 8.32 -12.56
C LEU A 49 -13.64 9.66 -11.87
N GLY A 50 -12.85 10.01 -10.84
CA GLY A 50 -13.04 11.21 -10.03
C GLY A 50 -14.20 11.14 -9.03
N VAL A 51 -14.81 9.97 -8.85
CA VAL A 51 -15.84 9.72 -7.83
C VAL A 51 -15.19 9.03 -6.64
N ASP A 52 -15.41 9.57 -5.44
CA ASP A 52 -14.99 8.94 -4.17
C ASP A 52 -15.76 7.62 -3.98
N VAL A 53 -15.02 6.53 -3.79
CA VAL A 53 -15.56 5.18 -3.62
C VAL A 53 -15.06 4.63 -2.30
N ASP A 54 -15.99 4.18 -1.46
CA ASP A 54 -15.62 3.43 -0.25
C ASP A 54 -15.06 2.05 -0.63
N PRO A 55 -13.77 1.76 -0.39
CA PRO A 55 -13.18 0.48 -0.74
C PRO A 55 -13.86 -0.71 -0.02
N ALA A 56 -14.39 -0.50 1.19
CA ALA A 56 -15.09 -1.54 1.93
C ALA A 56 -16.42 -1.94 1.29
N SER A 57 -16.99 -1.08 0.44
CA SER A 57 -18.22 -1.34 -0.30
C SER A 57 -17.99 -2.17 -1.58
N LEU A 58 -16.74 -2.29 -2.03
CA LEU A 58 -16.40 -3.06 -3.23
C LEU A 58 -16.45 -4.57 -2.97
N PRO A 59 -16.73 -5.38 -4.00
CA PRO A 59 -16.50 -6.81 -3.96
C PRO A 59 -15.05 -7.13 -3.54
N LYS A 60 -14.88 -8.19 -2.74
CA LYS A 60 -13.55 -8.63 -2.26
C LYS A 60 -12.54 -8.81 -3.39
N ASP A 61 -12.99 -9.34 -4.52
CA ASP A 61 -12.13 -9.56 -5.68
C ASP A 61 -11.54 -8.23 -6.19
N LEU A 62 -12.36 -7.15 -6.25
CA LEU A 62 -11.87 -5.83 -6.64
C LEU A 62 -10.99 -5.18 -5.56
N GLN A 63 -11.28 -5.42 -4.28
CA GLN A 63 -10.40 -4.95 -3.20
C GLN A 63 -9.00 -5.56 -3.32
N THR A 64 -8.91 -6.87 -3.60
CA THR A 64 -7.64 -7.56 -3.83
C THR A 64 -6.90 -6.96 -5.02
N GLU A 65 -7.56 -6.79 -6.17
CA GLU A 65 -6.91 -6.22 -7.37
C GLU A 65 -6.43 -4.77 -7.13
N ILE A 66 -7.18 -3.98 -6.35
CA ILE A 66 -6.75 -2.61 -5.99
C ILE A 66 -5.56 -2.65 -5.03
N LEU A 67 -5.53 -3.58 -4.07
CA LEU A 67 -4.39 -3.77 -3.17
C LEU A 67 -3.13 -4.21 -3.94
N GLU A 68 -3.27 -4.99 -5.00
CA GLU A 68 -2.15 -5.36 -5.89
C GLU A 68 -1.56 -4.15 -6.63
N LEU A 69 -2.28 -3.02 -6.76
CA LEU A 69 -1.72 -1.79 -7.33
C LEU A 69 -0.75 -1.08 -6.38
N ALA A 70 -0.65 -1.52 -5.13
CA ALA A 70 0.28 -0.97 -4.14
C ALA A 70 1.70 -1.55 -4.32
N GLU A 71 2.21 -1.56 -5.56
CA GLU A 71 3.48 -2.22 -5.91
C GLU A 71 4.74 -1.44 -5.50
N ASP A 72 4.63 -0.13 -5.22
CA ASP A 72 5.77 0.75 -4.99
C ASP A 72 5.59 1.56 -3.68
N PHE A 73 5.72 0.88 -2.55
CA PHE A 73 5.89 1.56 -1.27
C PHE A 73 7.33 2.08 -1.13
N GLU A 74 7.50 3.39 -1.21
CA GLU A 74 8.77 4.11 -0.97
C GLU A 74 9.01 4.47 0.50
#